data_AF-A0A3D2WA89-F1
#
_entry.id   AF-A0A3D2WA89-F1
#
_cell.length_a   1.000
_cell.length_b   1.000
_cell.length_c   1.000
_cell.angle_alpha   90.00
_cell.angle_beta   90.00
_cell.angle_gamma   90.00
#
_symmetry.space_group_name_H-M   'P 1'
#
loop_
_entity.id
_entity.type
_entity.pdbx_description
1 polymer ?
#
loop_
_entity_poly.entity_id
_entity_poly.type
_entity_poly.pdbx_seq_one_letter_code
_entity_poly.pdbx_strand_id
1 'polypeptide(L)' 'MTKVNVISGFLGAGKTTLIQKLIKDVFAGQKVVLVENEFGEIGIDGG' A
#
# COMPACT_ATOMS: atom_id res chain seq x y z
N MET A 1 18.77 11.12 3.46
CA MET A 1 18.43 9.79 4.05
C MET A 1 16.93 9.62 3.91
N THR A 2 16.47 8.57 3.24
CA THR A 2 15.03 8.36 2.96
C THR A 2 14.47 7.32 3.93
N LYS A 3 13.35 7.63 4.58
CA LYS A 3 12.68 6.70 5.50
C LYS A 3 11.88 5.68 4.70
N VAL A 4 12.13 4.39 4.93
CA VAL A 4 11.45 3.28 4.25
C VAL A 4 10.68 2.46 5.29
N ASN A 5 9.41 2.18 5.02
CA ASN A 5 8.58 1.28 5.82
C ASN A 5 8.17 0.11 4.94
N VAL A 6 8.29 -1.12 5.45
CA VAL A 6 7.90 -2.34 4.73
C VAL A 6 6.64 -2.90 5.35
N ILE A 7 5.63 -3.16 4.52
CA ILE A 7 4.36 -3.76 4.91
C ILE A 7 4.26 -5.12 4.21
N SER A 8 4.10 -6.20 4.98
CA SER A 8 4.02 -7.57 4.46
C SER A 8 2.94 -8.38 5.18
N GLY A 9 2.48 -9.47 4.58
CA GLY A 9 1.45 -10.35 5.10
C GLY A 9 0.81 -11.23 4.03
N PHE A 10 0.10 -12.27 4.46
CA PHE A 10 -0.60 -13.22 3.57
C PHE A 10 -1.66 -12.54 2.67
N LEU A 11 -2.10 -13.24 1.63
CA LEU A 11 -3.25 -12.82 0.80
C LEU A 11 -4.48 -12.65 1.70
N GLY A 12 -5.23 -11.57 1.52
CA GLY A 12 -6.39 -11.26 2.36
C GLY A 12 -6.07 -10.67 3.75
N ALA A 13 -4.80 -10.47 4.12
CA ALA A 13 -4.43 -9.89 5.43
C ALA A 13 -4.78 -8.39 5.62
N GLY A 14 -5.52 -7.77 4.69
CA GLY A 14 -5.94 -6.37 4.80
C GLY A 14 -4.84 -5.32 4.52
N LYS A 15 -3.74 -5.72 3.87
CA LYS A 15 -2.59 -4.85 3.57
C LYS A 15 -3.01 -3.57 2.83
N THR A 16 -3.82 -3.70 1.78
CA THR A 16 -4.31 -2.57 0.96
C THR A 16 -5.15 -1.61 1.80
N THR A 17 -6.08 -2.12 2.62
CA THR A 17 -6.89 -1.30 3.53
C THR A 17 -6.04 -0.52 4.52
N LEU A 18 -5.01 -1.15 5.09
CA LEU A 18 -4.07 -0.49 5.99
C LEU A 18 -3.29 0.62 5.27
N ILE A 19 -2.74 0.35 4.09
CA ILE A 19 -1.99 1.34 3.31
C ILE A 19 -2.85 2.56 2.99
N GLN A 20 -4.09 2.36 2.52
CA GLN A 20 -5.02 3.46 2.21
C GLN A 20 -5.31 4.32 3.45
N LYS A 21 -5.52 3.69 4.61
CA LYS A 21 -5.74 4.41 5.88
C LYS A 21 -4.52 5.21 6.30
N LEU A 22 -3.32 4.63 6.18
CA LEU A 22 -2.06 5.32 6.51
C LEU A 22 -1.82 6.54 5.63
N ILE A 23 -2.06 6.42 4.32
CA ILE A 23 -1.92 7.55 3.38
C ILE A 23 -2.89 8.68 3.76
N LYS A 24 -4.14 8.34 4.07
CA LYS A 24 -5.19 9.31 4.41
C LYS A 24 -4.99 9.98 5.76
N ASP A 25 -4.66 9.22 6.80
CA ASP A 25 -4.72 9.69 8.19
C ASP A 25 -3.33 10.10 8.71
N VAL A 26 -2.29 9.32 8.40
CA VAL A 26 -0.94 9.49 8.98
C VAL A 26 -0.05 10.34 8.08
N PHE A 27 -0.13 10.12 6.77
CA PHE A 27 0.67 10.84 5.79
C PHE A 27 -0.08 12.00 5.12
N ALA A 28 -1.20 12.42 5.71
CA ALA A 28 -1.95 13.58 5.25
C ALA A 28 -1.03 14.81 5.08
N GLY A 29 -1.07 15.44 3.90
CA GLY A 29 -0.25 16.60 3.59
C GLY A 29 1.24 16.30 3.33
N GLN A 30 1.67 15.04 3.34
CA GLN A 30 3.03 14.64 2.99
C GLN A 30 3.10 14.17 1.54
N LYS A 31 4.25 14.40 0.88
CA LYS A 31 4.53 13.81 -0.44
C LYS A 31 4.97 12.35 -0.23
N VAL A 32 4.11 11.41 -0.58
CA VAL A 32 4.37 9.97 -0.47
C VAL A 32 4.39 9.33 -1.85
N VAL A 33 5.26 8.32 -2.01
CA VAL A 33 5.28 7.44 -3.19
C VAL A 33 4.91 6.04 -2.71
N LEU A 34 3.89 5.44 -3.34
CA LEU A 34 3.48 4.06 -3.11
C LEU A 34 4.03 3.19 -4.25
N VAL A 35 4.65 2.07 -3.88
CA VAL A 35 5.08 1.03 -4.82
C VAL A 35 4.43 -0.26 -4.36
N GLU A 36 3.56 -0.81 -5.19
CA GLU A 36 2.89 -2.08 -4.95
C GLU A 36 2.88 -2.91 -6.24
N ASN A 37 2.72 -4.22 -6.11
CA ASN A 37 2.78 -5.14 -7.26
C ASN A 37 1.58 -4.97 -8.20
N GLU A 38 0.39 -4.72 -7.65
CA GLU A 38 -0.86 -4.55 -8.41
C GLU A 38 -1.68 -3.41 -7.81
N PHE A 39 -2.08 -2.46 -8.66
CA PHE A 39 -2.89 -1.29 -8.27
C PHE A 39 -4.32 -1.46 -8.78
N GLY A 40 -5.31 -1.46 -7.87
CA GLY A 40 -6.75 -1.52 -8.19
C GLY A 40 -7.41 -2.88 -7.92
N GLU A 41 -8.71 -2.99 -8.24
CA GLU A 41 -9.52 -4.23 -8.06
C GLU A 41 -9.34 -5.26 -9.18
N ILE A 42 -8.60 -4.90 -10.23
CA ILE A 42 -8.33 -5.79 -11.36
C ILE A 42 -7.05 -6.55 -11.01
N GLY A 43 -7.20 -7.80 -10.54
CA GLY A 43 -6.07 -8.72 -10.47
C GLY A 43 -5.55 -8.98 -11.87
N ILE A 44 -4.30 -8.61 -12.14
CA ILE A 44 -3.63 -8.87 -13.41
C ILE A 44 -2.93 -10.24 -13.33
N ASP A 45 -2.63 -10.72 -12.12
CA ASP A 45 -2.24 -12.10 -11.81
C ASP A 45 -3.45 -13.04 -11.83
N GLY A 46 -3.86 -13.38 -13.05
CA GLY A 46 -4.87 -14.39 -13.36
C GLY A 46 -4.48 -15.28 -14.53
N GLY A 47 -3.18 -15.56 -14.70
CA GLY A 47 -2.61 -16.45 -15.70
C GLY A 47 -1.59 -17.41 -15.12
#